data_AF-A0A5B7X1I9-F1
#
_entry.id   AF-A0A5B7X1I9-F1
#
_cell.length_a   1.000
_cell.length_b   1.000
_cell.length_c   1.000
_cell.angle_alpha   90.00
_cell.angle_beta   90.00
_cell.angle_gamma   90.00
#
_symmetry.space_group_name_H-M   'P 1'
#
loop_
_entity.id
_entity.type
_entity.pdbx_description
1 polymer ?
#
loop_
_entity_poly.entity_id
_entity_poly.type
_entity_poly.pdbx_seq_one_letter_code
_entity_poly.pdbx_strand_id
1 'polypeptide(L)'
;MKKTDKREEDLIVGYTDENPKGQLIYHPVILNQALLWAAISGMVLGVISYLIAYGTIPVADFGQFSASSDWVAAITGFGVGVALGGLAGGLFGLNRMMKMNGKKGN
;
A
#
# COMPACT_ATOMS: atom_id res chain seq x y z
N MET A 1 34.47 -0.09 25.79
CA MET A 1 33.74 -0.72 24.67
C MET A 1 32.54 -1.47 25.27
N LYS A 2 31.32 -1.03 24.98
CA LYS A 2 30.08 -1.63 25.53
C LYS A 2 29.78 -2.89 24.71
N LYS A 3 30.02 -4.07 25.30
CA LYS A 3 29.65 -5.36 24.70
C LYS A 3 28.13 -5.48 24.78
N THR A 4 27.43 -5.13 23.70
CA THR A 4 26.00 -5.47 23.57
C THR A 4 25.92 -6.94 23.17
N ASP A 5 25.56 -7.76 24.14
CA ASP A 5 25.24 -9.18 23.97
C ASP A 5 23.93 -9.27 23.17
N LYS A 6 24.04 -9.26 21.84
CA LYS A 6 22.89 -9.43 20.95
C LYS A 6 22.62 -10.93 20.85
N ARG A 7 21.42 -11.33 21.31
CA ARG A 7 20.93 -12.70 21.23
C ARG A 7 21.04 -13.22 19.79
N GLU A 8 21.35 -14.49 19.63
CA GLU A 8 21.46 -15.17 18.32
C GLU A 8 20.20 -15.00 17.45
N GLU A 9 19.06 -14.78 18.09
CA GLU A 9 17.78 -14.40 17.47
C GLU A 9 17.89 -13.09 16.66
N ASP A 10 18.62 -12.09 17.17
CA ASP A 10 18.84 -10.76 16.56
C ASP A 10 19.88 -10.81 15.42
N LEU A 11 20.72 -11.85 15.40
CA LEU A 11 21.65 -12.11 14.31
C LEU A 11 20.91 -12.65 13.07
N ILE A 12 19.83 -13.41 13.24
CA ILE A 12 19.02 -13.91 12.11
C ILE A 12 18.20 -12.78 11.47
N VAL A 13 17.72 -11.81 12.27
CA VAL A 13 16.98 -10.64 11.75
C VAL A 13 17.91 -9.69 10.99
N GLY A 14 19.15 -9.51 11.44
CA GLY A 14 20.15 -8.70 10.74
C GLY A 14 20.48 -9.18 9.32
N TYR A 15 20.48 -10.49 9.08
CA TYR A 15 20.63 -11.07 7.74
C TYR A 15 19.33 -11.06 6.90
N THR A 16 18.17 -10.82 7.54
CA THR A 16 16.87 -10.73 6.86
C THR A 16 16.56 -9.30 6.43
N ASP A 17 17.05 -8.32 7.20
CA ASP A 17 16.87 -6.91 6.91
C ASP A 17 17.88 -6.38 5.91
N GLU A 18 19.03 -7.02 5.69
CA GLU A 18 20.06 -6.57 4.74
C GLU A 18 20.47 -7.69 3.76
N ASN A 19 20.43 -7.40 2.46
CA ASN A 19 20.98 -8.24 1.40
C ASN A 19 22.50 -8.40 1.62
N PRO A 20 23.17 -9.50 1.22
CA PRO A 20 24.63 -9.67 1.25
C PRO A 20 25.49 -8.51 0.70
N LYS A 21 24.89 -7.50 0.04
CA LYS A 21 25.51 -6.23 -0.35
C LYS A 21 25.34 -5.07 0.68
N GLY A 22 24.86 -5.33 1.90
CA GLY A 22 24.58 -4.33 2.93
C GLY A 22 23.39 -3.41 2.62
N GLN A 23 22.47 -3.86 1.77
CA GLN A 23 21.30 -3.09 1.35
C GLN A 23 20.08 -3.53 2.14
N LEU A 24 19.39 -2.59 2.79
CA LEU A 24 18.10 -2.89 3.43
C LEU A 24 17.17 -3.63 2.44
N ILE A 25 16.51 -4.69 2.87
CA ILE A 25 15.52 -5.48 2.12
C ILE A 25 14.12 -4.94 2.41
N TYR A 26 13.84 -4.61 3.67
CA TYR A 26 12.58 -4.00 4.08
C TYR A 26 12.82 -2.58 4.59
N HIS A 27 12.10 -1.60 4.02
CA HIS A 27 12.10 -0.23 4.53
C HIS A 27 10.67 0.11 4.96
N PRO A 28 10.44 0.67 6.17
CA PRO A 28 9.11 1.06 6.63
C PRO A 28 8.42 2.08 5.72
N VAL A 29 9.17 2.73 4.82
CA VAL A 29 8.67 3.63 3.80
C VAL A 29 7.76 2.91 2.80
N ILE A 30 8.01 1.63 2.51
CA ILE A 30 7.18 0.81 1.62
C ILE A 30 5.79 0.65 2.24
N LEU A 31 5.73 0.21 3.49
CA LEU A 31 4.48 0.02 4.22
C LEU A 31 3.72 1.34 4.40
N ASN A 32 4.41 2.40 4.81
CA ASN A 32 3.78 3.70 5.01
C ASN A 32 3.19 4.28 3.72
N GLN A 33 3.89 4.12 2.59
CA GLN A 33 3.36 4.54 1.29
C GLN A 33 2.20 3.65 0.85
N ALA A 34 2.29 2.33 1.01
CA ALA A 34 1.20 1.41 0.70
C ALA A 34 -0.07 1.77 1.48
N LEU A 35 0.03 1.99 2.80
CA LEU A 35 -1.10 2.36 3.64
C LEU A 35 -1.69 3.72 3.26
N LEU A 36 -0.85 4.73 3.01
CA LEU A 36 -1.31 6.06 2.60
C LEU A 36 -2.10 5.99 1.29
N TRP A 37 -1.53 5.35 0.28
CA TRP A 37 -2.17 5.23 -1.03
C TRP A 37 -3.42 4.36 -0.97
N ALA A 38 -3.41 3.27 -0.20
CA ALA A 38 -4.60 2.44 0.04
C ALA A 38 -5.75 3.22 0.67
N ALA A 39 -5.47 4.06 1.67
CA ALA A 39 -6.49 4.87 2.31
C ALA A 39 -7.09 5.91 1.34
N ILE A 40 -6.25 6.59 0.57
CA ILE A 40 -6.69 7.60 -0.40
C ILE A 40 -7.53 6.96 -1.51
N SER A 41 -7.01 5.94 -2.18
CA SER A 41 -7.71 5.28 -3.29
C SER A 41 -8.95 4.55 -2.82
N GLY A 42 -8.92 3.92 -1.63
CA GLY A 42 -10.06 3.29 -1.00
C GLY A 42 -11.19 4.29 -0.77
N MET A 43 -10.90 5.43 -0.15
CA MET A 43 -11.91 6.47 0.05
C MET A 43 -12.45 7.01 -1.27
N VAL A 44 -11.59 7.31 -2.23
CA VAL A 44 -11.99 7.86 -3.53
C VAL A 44 -12.89 6.88 -4.29
N LEU A 45 -12.47 5.61 -4.42
CA LEU A 45 -13.24 4.62 -5.16
C LEU A 45 -14.50 4.18 -4.41
N GLY A 46 -14.47 4.12 -3.08
CA GLY A 46 -15.67 3.87 -2.28
C GLY A 46 -16.74 4.95 -2.47
N VAL A 47 -16.34 6.23 -2.46
CA VAL A 47 -17.26 7.35 -2.71
C VAL A 47 -17.76 7.34 -4.15
N ILE A 48 -16.88 7.10 -5.14
CA ILE A 48 -17.29 7.03 -6.54
C ILE A 48 -18.30 5.90 -6.75
N SER A 49 -18.02 4.70 -6.23
CA SER A 49 -18.93 3.56 -6.34
C SER A 49 -20.28 3.82 -5.65
N TYR A 50 -20.27 4.48 -4.49
CA TYR A 50 -21.50 4.93 -3.83
C TYR A 50 -22.30 5.90 -4.71
N LEU A 51 -21.64 6.90 -5.30
CA LEU A 51 -22.31 7.89 -6.16
C LEU A 51 -22.84 7.31 -7.47
N ILE A 52 -22.19 6.27 -8.01
CA ILE A 52 -22.69 5.52 -9.16
C ILE A 52 -23.93 4.71 -8.78
N ALA A 53 -23.90 4.04 -7.63
CA ALA A 53 -25.03 3.24 -7.14
C ALA A 53 -26.25 4.08 -6.76
N TYR A 54 -26.02 5.25 -6.12
CA TYR A 54 -27.08 6.21 -5.81
C TYR A 54 -27.67 6.88 -7.06
N GLY A 55 -27.01 6.76 -8.21
CA GLY A 55 -27.46 7.34 -9.47
C GLY A 55 -27.11 8.81 -9.69
N THR A 56 -26.31 9.42 -8.80
CA THR A 56 -25.79 10.79 -9.00
C THR A 56 -24.84 10.88 -10.19
N ILE A 57 -24.04 9.83 -10.41
CA ILE A 57 -23.14 9.70 -11.56
C ILE A 57 -23.76 8.68 -12.51
N PRO A 58 -24.47 9.11 -13.57
CA PRO A 58 -25.03 8.19 -14.54
C PRO A 58 -23.91 7.62 -15.40
N VAL A 59 -23.70 6.30 -15.29
CA VAL A 59 -22.79 5.57 -16.18
C VAL A 59 -23.66 4.71 -17.10
N ALA A 60 -23.61 4.98 -18.41
CA ALA A 60 -24.37 4.24 -19.41
C ALA A 60 -23.93 2.76 -19.42
N ASP A 61 -24.88 1.84 -19.60
CA ASP A 61 -24.71 0.38 -19.58
C ASP A 61 -24.17 -0.22 -18.25
N PHE A 62 -24.18 0.56 -17.16
CA PHE A 62 -23.77 0.10 -15.82
C PHE A 62 -24.93 -0.35 -14.92
N GLY A 63 -26.17 -0.42 -15.44
CA GLY A 63 -27.41 -0.82 -14.74
C GLY A 63 -27.79 0.10 -13.58
N GLN A 64 -26.93 0.15 -12.57
CA GLN A 64 -26.40 1.26 -11.77
C GLN A 64 -25.74 0.59 -10.57
N PHE A 65 -24.59 -0.08 -10.79
CA PHE A 65 -23.93 -0.93 -9.79
C PHE A 65 -24.88 -2.05 -9.31
N SER A 66 -24.81 -3.27 -9.88
CA SER A 66 -25.70 -4.39 -9.51
C SER A 66 -25.54 -4.93 -8.07
N ALA A 67 -25.02 -4.11 -7.16
CA ALA A 67 -25.05 -4.31 -5.74
C ALA A 67 -26.50 -4.20 -5.23
N SER A 68 -26.85 -5.07 -4.29
CA SER A 68 -28.19 -5.09 -3.68
C SER A 68 -28.56 -3.81 -2.94
N SER A 69 -27.60 -2.92 -2.68
CA SER A 69 -27.77 -1.66 -1.96
C SER A 69 -26.54 -0.74 -2.08
N ASP A 70 -26.73 0.57 -1.93
CA ASP A 70 -25.71 1.61 -2.10
C ASP A 70 -24.47 1.40 -1.21
N TRP A 71 -24.66 0.88 0.01
CA TRP A 71 -23.56 0.64 0.94
C TRP A 71 -22.69 -0.54 0.50
N VAL A 72 -23.27 -1.56 -0.15
CA VAL A 72 -22.50 -2.69 -0.70
C VAL A 72 -21.62 -2.17 -1.84
N ALA A 73 -22.15 -1.30 -2.70
CA ALA A 73 -21.37 -0.65 -3.75
C ALA A 73 -20.19 0.15 -3.17
N ALA A 74 -20.43 0.91 -2.11
CA ALA A 74 -19.39 1.68 -1.43
C ALA A 74 -18.27 0.80 -0.86
N ILE A 75 -18.62 -0.31 -0.20
CA ILE A 75 -17.64 -1.24 0.38
C ILE A 75 -16.87 -1.97 -0.71
N THR A 76 -17.53 -2.41 -1.78
CA THR A 76 -16.86 -3.04 -2.91
C THR A 76 -15.88 -2.07 -3.57
N GLY A 77 -16.31 -0.84 -3.85
CA GLY A 77 -15.44 0.22 -4.39
C GLY A 77 -14.26 0.53 -3.47
N PHE A 78 -14.51 0.60 -2.16
CA PHE A 78 -13.46 0.81 -1.16
C PHE A 78 -12.46 -0.34 -1.15
N GLY A 79 -12.92 -1.60 -1.14
CA GLY A 79 -12.05 -2.77 -1.16
C GLY A 79 -11.17 -2.85 -2.40
N VAL A 80 -11.76 -2.62 -3.58
CA VAL A 80 -11.00 -2.52 -4.83
C VAL A 80 -10.00 -1.37 -4.77
N GLY A 81 -10.41 -0.22 -4.25
CA GLY A 81 -9.53 0.93 -4.10
C GLY A 81 -8.37 0.68 -3.16
N VAL A 82 -8.60 0.09 -2.00
CA VAL A 82 -7.55 -0.29 -1.04
C VAL A 82 -6.54 -1.24 -1.69
N ALA A 83 -7.01 -2.25 -2.42
CA ALA A 83 -6.11 -3.20 -3.09
C ALA A 83 -5.23 -2.51 -4.14
N LEU A 84 -5.81 -1.67 -4.99
CA LEU A 84 -5.09 -0.95 -6.04
C LEU A 84 -4.12 0.09 -5.46
N GLY A 85 -4.55 0.87 -4.46
CA GLY A 85 -3.72 1.88 -3.82
C GLY A 85 -2.61 1.28 -2.97
N GLY A 86 -2.88 0.18 -2.27
CA GLY A 86 -1.86 -0.55 -1.52
C GLY A 86 -0.75 -1.06 -2.41
N LEU A 87 -1.12 -1.64 -3.57
CA LEU A 87 -0.16 -2.12 -4.55
C LEU A 87 0.63 -0.96 -5.17
N ALA A 88 -0.06 0.09 -5.63
CA ALA A 88 0.58 1.27 -6.22
C ALA A 88 1.52 1.96 -5.21
N GLY A 89 1.06 2.18 -3.99
CA GLY A 89 1.85 2.78 -2.91
C GLY A 89 3.04 1.94 -2.50
N GLY A 90 2.90 0.61 -2.49
CA GLY A 90 4.02 -0.31 -2.29
C GLY A 90 5.08 -0.18 -3.38
N LEU A 91 4.67 -0.12 -4.66
CA LEU A 91 5.59 0.10 -5.78
C LEU A 91 6.28 1.47 -5.72
N PHE A 92 5.54 2.53 -5.34
CA PHE A 92 6.14 3.85 -5.11
C PHE A 92 7.14 3.84 -3.95
N GLY A 93 6.81 3.14 -2.87
CA GLY A 93 7.70 2.95 -1.73
C GLY A 93 8.99 2.23 -2.09
N LEU A 94 8.90 1.16 -2.90
CA LEU A 94 10.05 0.44 -3.45
C LEU A 94 10.92 1.34 -4.33
N ASN A 95 10.32 2.09 -5.26
CA ASN A 95 11.05 3.05 -6.09
C ASN A 95 11.77 4.12 -5.26
N ARG A 96 11.13 4.59 -4.19
CA ARG A 96 11.71 5.59 -3.28
C ARG A 96 12.88 5.00 -2.50
N MET A 97 12.77 3.76 -2.03
CA MET A 97 13.82 3.03 -1.34
C MET A 97 15.05 2.80 -2.23
N MET A 98 14.85 2.36 -3.48
CA MET A 98 15.96 2.19 -4.44
C MET A 98 16.74 3.49 -4.65
N LYS A 99 16.04 4.63 -4.74
CA LYS A 99 16.68 5.96 -4.83
C LYS A 99 17.46 6.35 -3.57
N MET A 100 17.00 5.94 -2.38
CA MET A 100 17.72 6.19 -1.12
C MET A 100 18.96 5.32 -0.98
N ASN A 101 18.88 4.02 -1.34
CA ASN A 101 20.03 3.12 -1.33
C ASN A 101 21.10 3.53 -2.35
N GLY A 102 20.72 4.03 -3.53
CA GLY A 102 21.66 4.55 -4.53
C GLY A 102 22.41 5.81 -4.10
N LYS A 103 21.90 6.57 -3.12
CA LYS A 103 22.55 7.78 -2.58
C LYS A 103 23.57 7.52 -1.48
N LYS A 104 23.57 6.33 -0.88
CA LYS A 104 24.50 5.94 0.20
C LYS A 104 25.82 5.33 -0.30
N GLY A 105 25.97 5.12 -1.61
CA GLY A 105 27.12 4.45 -2.25
C GLY A 105 28.07 5.36 -3.02
N ASN A 106 27.93 6.69 -2.91
CA ASN A 106 28.90 7.71 -3.35
C ASN A 106 29.37 8.49 -2.12
#